data_AF-A0A963HRJ9-F1
#
_entry.id   AF-A0A963HRJ9-F1
#
_cell.length_a   1.000
_cell.length_b   1.000
_cell.length_c   1.000
_cell.angle_alpha   90.00
_cell.angle_beta   90.00
_cell.angle_gamma   90.00
#
_symmetry.space_group_name_H-M   'P 1'
#
loop_
_entity.id
_entity.type
_entity.pdbx_description
1 polymer ?
#
loop_
_entity_poly.entity_id
_entity_poly.type
_entity_poly.pdbx_seq_one_letter_code
_entity_poly.pdbx_strand_id
1 'polypeptide(L)'
;YEMFRKVVLHLSAIQDQQQLYAEPLTFERSWTIPANSVSAEGFQALEKEFTVLYNPHDNTYTLSKQLLGPVLITNYDPDILCCEERAELYDLTSPWIGNDVAFDIRPGFPGGDWPIQGSFRLRGFHAILNFLGHSLNEESEYPVDKDSRTPPIARDENPPMTMDLIVSDTLPDESGLSVKSHGKYYAINTAEPYAHWNQNAFQLLYILFRMTITDAPLFGAPSITIAK
;
A
#
# COMPACT_ATOMS: atom_id res chain seq x y z
N TYR A 1 15.17 3.98 -11.21
CA TYR A 1 14.02 3.56 -12.02
C TYR A 1 14.06 2.06 -12.30
N GLU A 2 15.11 1.52 -12.94
CA GLU A 2 15.20 0.08 -13.27
C GLU A 2 14.97 -0.86 -12.08
N MET A 3 15.67 -0.64 -10.96
CA MET A 3 15.51 -1.50 -9.79
C MET A 3 14.07 -1.52 -9.29
N PHE A 4 13.43 -0.34 -9.20
CA PHE A 4 12.02 -0.22 -8.84
C PHE A 4 11.13 -1.02 -9.79
N ARG A 5 11.30 -0.85 -11.12
CA ARG A 5 10.57 -1.62 -12.14
C ARG A 5 10.74 -3.11 -11.94
N LYS A 6 11.98 -3.60 -11.74
CA LYS A 6 12.24 -5.02 -11.51
C LYS A 6 11.56 -5.54 -10.24
N VAL A 7 11.56 -4.79 -9.14
CA VAL A 7 10.83 -5.19 -7.92
C VAL A 7 9.33 -5.26 -8.17
N VAL A 8 8.72 -4.22 -8.76
CA VAL A 8 7.27 -4.21 -8.99
C VAL A 8 6.85 -5.34 -9.93
N LEU A 9 7.63 -5.62 -10.98
CA LEU A 9 7.43 -6.77 -11.87
C LEU A 9 7.55 -8.10 -11.11
N HIS A 10 8.48 -8.19 -10.16
CA HIS A 10 8.60 -9.37 -9.30
C HIS A 10 7.35 -9.57 -8.44
N LEU A 11 6.89 -8.53 -7.75
CA LEU A 11 5.70 -8.59 -6.91
C LEU A 11 4.45 -8.92 -7.74
N SER A 12 4.31 -8.34 -8.93
CA SER A 12 3.23 -8.65 -9.87
C SER A 12 3.24 -10.14 -10.25
N ALA A 13 4.40 -10.71 -10.57
CA ALA A 13 4.53 -12.12 -10.93
C ALA A 13 4.16 -13.07 -9.78
N ILE A 14 4.40 -12.68 -8.52
CA ILE A 14 3.97 -13.43 -7.34
C ILE A 14 2.45 -13.26 -7.11
N GLN A 15 1.92 -12.05 -7.31
CA GLN A 15 0.48 -11.75 -7.21
C GLN A 15 -0.35 -12.49 -8.26
N ASP A 16 0.16 -12.65 -9.48
CA ASP A 16 -0.50 -13.41 -10.55
C ASP A 16 -0.73 -14.89 -10.18
N GLN A 17 0.06 -15.40 -9.23
CA GLN A 17 -0.08 -16.74 -8.66
C GLN A 17 -0.93 -16.75 -7.39
N GLN A 18 -1.45 -15.60 -6.95
CA GLN A 18 -2.20 -15.43 -5.70
C GLN A 18 -1.38 -15.85 -4.46
N GLN A 19 -0.07 -15.57 -4.48
CA GLN A 19 0.86 -15.92 -3.40
C GLN A 19 1.55 -14.68 -2.80
N LEU A 20 1.05 -13.50 -3.12
CA LEU A 20 1.51 -12.25 -2.53
C LEU A 20 0.55 -11.86 -1.41
N TYR A 21 1.10 -11.77 -0.20
CA TYR A 21 0.39 -11.35 1.00
C TYR A 21 0.65 -9.86 1.20
N ALA A 22 -0.40 -9.06 1.34
CA ALA A 22 -0.31 -7.62 1.55
C ALA A 22 -1.22 -7.23 2.72
N GLU A 23 -0.75 -7.47 3.93
CA GLU A 23 -1.58 -7.48 5.14
C GLU A 23 -0.92 -6.71 6.28
N PRO A 24 -1.69 -6.17 7.24
CA PRO A 24 -1.12 -5.61 8.47
C PRO A 24 -0.38 -6.68 9.26
N LEU A 25 0.87 -6.41 9.65
CA LEU A 25 1.60 -7.30 10.55
C LEU A 25 0.91 -7.35 11.91
N THR A 26 0.37 -8.50 12.32
CA THR A 26 -0.25 -8.62 13.65
C THR A 26 0.80 -8.88 14.72
N PHE A 27 0.71 -8.17 15.84
CA PHE A 27 1.64 -8.34 16.96
C PHE A 27 0.91 -8.44 18.28
N GLU A 28 1.38 -9.33 19.16
CA GLU A 28 0.90 -9.43 20.52
C GLU A 28 1.81 -8.61 21.44
N ARG A 29 1.24 -7.63 22.14
CA ARG A 29 1.94 -6.96 23.25
C ARG A 29 1.42 -7.50 24.56
N SER A 30 2.35 -7.76 25.46
CA SER A 30 2.07 -8.24 26.81
C SER A 30 2.60 -7.27 27.86
N TRP A 31 1.80 -7.01 28.88
CA TRP A 31 2.15 -6.19 30.03
C TRP A 31 1.96 -7.02 31.30
N THR A 32 2.86 -6.86 32.26
CA THR A 32 2.73 -7.49 33.57
C THR A 32 2.46 -6.42 34.60
N ILE A 33 1.35 -6.56 35.34
CA ILE A 33 0.95 -5.60 36.38
C ILE A 33 0.72 -6.32 37.72
N PRO A 34 1.04 -5.69 38.86
CA PRO A 34 0.76 -6.26 40.18
C PRO A 34 -0.75 -6.44 40.41
N ALA A 35 -1.19 -7.63 40.84
CA ALA A 35 -2.62 -7.90 41.01
C ALA A 35 -3.28 -7.06 42.12
N ASN A 36 -2.50 -6.69 43.14
CA ASN A 36 -2.95 -5.80 44.21
C ASN A 36 -3.18 -4.35 43.78
N SER A 37 -2.75 -3.96 42.57
CA SER A 37 -2.92 -2.62 42.02
C SER A 37 -4.21 -2.46 41.21
N VAL A 38 -4.95 -3.55 40.99
CA VAL A 38 -6.16 -3.61 40.17
C VAL A 38 -7.38 -3.81 41.05
N SER A 39 -8.34 -2.87 41.02
CA SER A 39 -9.64 -3.05 41.68
C SER A 39 -10.52 -4.06 40.92
N ALA A 40 -11.58 -4.57 41.57
CA ALA A 40 -12.53 -5.48 40.90
C ALA A 40 -13.18 -4.85 39.65
N GLU A 41 -13.51 -3.56 39.72
CA GLU A 41 -14.03 -2.78 38.58
C GLU A 41 -12.96 -2.59 37.49
N GLY A 42 -11.71 -2.36 37.90
CA GLY A 42 -10.57 -2.25 36.98
C GLY A 42 -10.30 -3.57 36.24
N PHE A 43 -10.45 -4.71 36.91
CA PHE A 43 -10.29 -6.02 36.29
C PHE A 43 -11.35 -6.27 35.20
N GLN A 44 -12.62 -5.96 35.47
CA GLN A 44 -13.69 -6.06 34.47
C GLN A 44 -13.48 -5.13 33.27
N ALA A 45 -12.84 -3.97 33.47
CA ALA A 45 -12.47 -3.09 32.37
C ALA A 45 -11.33 -3.67 31.53
N LEU A 46 -10.32 -4.28 32.16
CA LEU A 46 -9.20 -4.92 31.47
C LEU A 46 -9.65 -6.12 30.63
N GLU A 47 -10.53 -6.99 31.15
CA GLU A 47 -11.04 -8.16 30.41
C GLU A 47 -11.82 -7.79 29.14
N LYS A 48 -12.32 -6.54 29.02
CA LYS A 48 -13.00 -6.07 27.80
C LYS A 48 -12.04 -5.75 26.67
N GLU A 49 -10.79 -5.41 26.99
CA GLU A 49 -9.82 -4.90 26.02
C GLU A 49 -8.58 -5.77 25.85
N PHE A 50 -8.31 -6.65 26.81
CA PHE A 50 -7.12 -7.48 26.90
C PHE A 50 -7.50 -8.93 27.24
N THR A 51 -6.70 -9.87 26.76
CA THR A 51 -6.64 -11.21 27.35
C THR A 51 -5.90 -11.10 28.68
N VAL A 52 -6.53 -11.55 29.76
CA VAL A 52 -5.99 -11.43 31.12
C VAL A 52 -5.66 -12.80 31.67
N LEU A 53 -4.43 -12.99 32.11
CA LEU A 53 -3.95 -14.22 32.75
C LEU A 53 -3.41 -13.90 34.15
N TYR A 54 -3.95 -14.55 35.18
CA TYR A 54 -3.49 -14.37 36.55
C TYR A 54 -2.37 -15.35 36.88
N ASN A 55 -1.25 -14.83 37.39
CA ASN A 55 -0.10 -15.60 37.86
C ASN A 55 -0.10 -15.62 39.40
N PRO A 56 -0.58 -16.71 40.03
CA PRO A 56 -0.71 -16.78 41.49
C PRO A 56 0.62 -16.85 42.24
N HIS A 57 1.69 -17.33 41.59
CA HIS A 57 3.02 -17.41 42.19
C HIS A 57 3.61 -16.03 42.51
N ASP A 58 3.48 -15.09 41.56
CA ASP A 58 4.07 -13.75 41.67
C ASP A 58 3.03 -12.69 42.02
N ASN A 59 1.76 -13.08 42.17
CA ASN A 59 0.60 -12.22 42.38
C ASN A 59 0.51 -11.08 41.34
N THR A 60 0.64 -11.44 40.06
CA THR A 60 0.58 -10.51 38.93
C THR A 60 -0.51 -10.91 37.94
N TYR A 61 -1.01 -9.94 37.17
CA TYR A 61 -1.76 -10.19 35.95
C TYR A 61 -0.84 -9.95 34.74
N THR A 62 -0.85 -10.89 33.80
CA THR A 62 -0.35 -10.69 32.45
C THR A 62 -1.53 -10.28 31.58
N LEU A 63 -1.45 -9.08 31.01
CA LEU A 63 -2.40 -8.57 30.02
C LEU A 63 -1.77 -8.77 28.65
N SER A 64 -2.50 -9.31 27.68
CA SER A 64 -2.07 -9.32 26.29
C SER A 64 -3.13 -8.76 25.35
N LYS A 65 -2.67 -8.11 24.27
CA LYS A 65 -3.54 -7.54 23.23
C LYS A 65 -2.88 -7.69 21.88
N GLN A 66 -3.65 -8.17 20.92
CA GLN A 66 -3.26 -8.18 19.52
C GLN A 66 -3.45 -6.76 18.95
N LEU A 67 -2.41 -6.27 18.30
CA LEU A 67 -2.35 -4.94 17.70
C LEU A 67 -2.00 -5.10 16.22
N LEU A 68 -2.58 -4.22 15.39
CA LEU A 68 -2.31 -4.18 13.96
C LEU A 68 -1.13 -3.27 13.69
N GLY A 69 -0.12 -3.79 13.00
CA GLY A 69 1.05 -3.07 12.54
C GLY A 69 0.86 -2.48 11.15
N PRO A 70 1.92 -1.87 10.58
CA PRO A 70 1.93 -1.43 9.20
C PRO A 70 1.64 -2.57 8.22
N VAL A 71 1.15 -2.23 7.02
CA VAL A 71 0.99 -3.18 5.93
C VAL A 71 2.37 -3.65 5.46
N LEU A 72 2.53 -4.96 5.35
CA LEU A 72 3.74 -5.62 4.88
C LEU A 72 3.40 -6.47 3.65
N ILE A 73 4.25 -6.40 2.62
CA ILE A 73 4.14 -7.23 1.42
C ILE A 73 5.10 -8.42 1.54
N THR A 74 4.59 -9.65 1.49
CA THR A 74 5.40 -10.87 1.63
C THR A 74 5.01 -11.94 0.60
N ASN A 75 5.90 -12.89 0.34
CA ASN A 75 5.61 -14.08 -0.46
C ASN A 75 5.24 -15.30 0.39
N TYR A 76 4.98 -15.09 1.68
CA TYR A 76 4.64 -16.09 2.67
C TYR A 76 3.59 -15.52 3.60
N ASP A 77 2.84 -16.40 4.28
CA ASP A 77 1.87 -15.97 5.28
C ASP A 77 2.62 -15.46 6.55
N PRO A 78 2.47 -14.18 6.95
CA PRO A 78 3.19 -13.62 8.10
C PRO A 78 2.78 -14.25 9.45
N ASP A 79 1.63 -14.92 9.52
CA ASP A 79 1.15 -15.53 10.76
C ASP A 79 1.91 -16.82 11.11
N ILE A 80 2.60 -17.45 10.13
CA ILE A 80 3.41 -18.66 10.38
C ILE A 80 4.70 -18.37 11.15
N LEU A 81 5.13 -17.11 11.20
CA LEU A 81 6.39 -16.71 11.82
C LEU A 81 6.31 -16.74 13.34
N CYS A 82 7.37 -17.22 13.97
CA CYS A 82 7.52 -17.19 15.41
C CYS A 82 8.30 -15.97 15.90
N CYS A 83 8.26 -15.75 17.21
CA CYS A 83 8.48 -14.48 17.89
C CYS A 83 9.69 -13.65 17.42
N GLU A 84 10.85 -14.27 17.19
CA GLU A 84 12.08 -13.56 16.81
C GLU A 84 12.02 -13.00 15.39
N GLU A 85 11.56 -13.80 14.42
CA GLU A 85 11.39 -13.36 13.03
C GLU A 85 10.32 -12.26 12.92
N ARG A 86 9.28 -12.34 13.77
CA ARG A 86 8.25 -11.30 13.84
C ARG A 86 8.78 -10.00 14.46
N ALA A 87 9.73 -10.08 15.38
CA ALA A 87 10.41 -8.90 15.93
C ALA A 87 11.30 -8.22 14.87
N GLU A 88 12.02 -9.01 14.07
CA GLU A 88 12.82 -8.47 12.94
C GLU A 88 11.93 -7.79 11.88
N LEU A 89 10.78 -8.40 11.55
CA LEU A 89 9.79 -7.76 10.67
C LEU A 89 9.17 -6.50 11.29
N TYR A 90 8.96 -6.51 12.60
CA TYR A 90 8.53 -5.31 13.30
C TYR A 90 9.58 -4.22 13.17
N ASP A 91 10.86 -4.51 13.35
CA ASP A 91 11.92 -3.51 13.19
C ASP A 91 12.06 -3.01 11.75
N LEU A 92 11.84 -3.89 10.75
CA LEU A 92 11.75 -3.51 9.33
C LEU A 92 10.59 -2.54 9.07
N THR A 93 9.45 -2.75 9.74
CA THR A 93 8.22 -1.97 9.57
C THR A 93 8.10 -0.81 10.57
N SER A 94 8.96 -0.76 11.59
CA SER A 94 9.06 0.26 12.64
C SER A 94 9.34 1.63 12.00
N PRO A 95 8.92 2.76 12.58
CA PRO A 95 8.36 3.92 11.88
C PRO A 95 9.40 4.70 11.04
N TRP A 96 9.76 4.14 9.90
CA TRP A 96 10.05 4.91 8.71
C TRP A 96 8.71 5.48 8.25
N ILE A 97 8.46 6.74 8.62
CA ILE A 97 7.39 7.68 8.19
C ILE A 97 6.14 6.96 7.65
N GLY A 98 4.97 7.12 8.29
CA GLY A 98 3.71 6.38 8.01
C GLY A 98 3.16 6.31 6.57
N ASN A 99 3.92 6.75 5.58
CA ASN A 99 3.72 6.57 4.16
C ASN A 99 4.64 5.49 3.54
N ASP A 100 5.47 4.77 4.29
CA ASP A 100 6.30 3.69 3.72
C ASP A 100 5.58 2.33 3.84
N VAL A 101 5.64 1.51 2.79
CA VAL A 101 5.14 0.12 2.76
C VAL A 101 6.32 -0.80 2.61
N ALA A 102 6.58 -1.64 3.62
CA ALA A 102 7.69 -2.58 3.59
C ALA A 102 7.33 -3.82 2.74
N PHE A 103 8.35 -4.48 2.22
CA PHE A 103 8.23 -5.79 1.60
C PHE A 103 9.39 -6.71 2.00
N ASP A 104 9.10 -8.00 2.11
CA ASP A 104 10.06 -9.07 2.42
C ASP A 104 9.74 -10.32 1.58
N ILE A 105 10.60 -10.60 0.60
CA ILE A 105 10.51 -11.78 -0.27
C ILE A 105 11.59 -12.76 0.16
N ARG A 106 11.16 -13.88 0.73
CA ARG A 106 12.05 -14.90 1.31
C ARG A 106 12.31 -16.06 0.35
N PRO A 107 13.49 -16.70 0.46
CA PRO A 107 13.77 -17.96 -0.24
C PRO A 107 12.84 -19.08 0.23
N GLY A 108 12.59 -20.07 -0.63
CA GLY A 108 11.75 -21.23 -0.31
C GLY A 108 10.24 -21.01 -0.49
N PHE A 109 9.83 -19.78 -0.82
CA PHE A 109 8.47 -19.40 -1.17
C PHE A 109 8.40 -18.90 -2.63
N PRO A 110 7.20 -18.75 -3.24
CA PRO A 110 7.07 -18.28 -4.62
C PRO A 110 7.81 -16.95 -4.87
N GLY A 111 8.61 -16.87 -5.94
CA GLY A 111 9.49 -15.71 -6.20
C GLY A 111 10.78 -15.67 -5.36
N GLY A 112 10.96 -16.60 -4.42
CA GLY A 112 12.13 -16.70 -3.55
C GLY A 112 13.44 -17.08 -4.25
N ASP A 113 13.43 -17.32 -5.56
CA ASP A 113 14.66 -17.43 -6.38
C ASP A 113 15.38 -16.08 -6.51
N TRP A 114 14.67 -14.98 -6.24
CA TRP A 114 15.25 -13.66 -6.04
C TRP A 114 14.82 -13.05 -4.70
N PRO A 115 15.42 -13.46 -3.57
CA PRO A 115 15.12 -12.89 -2.27
C PRO A 115 15.46 -11.40 -2.25
N ILE A 116 14.52 -10.60 -1.76
CA ILE A 116 14.70 -9.16 -1.67
C ILE A 116 13.81 -8.57 -0.58
N GLN A 117 14.36 -7.59 0.14
CA GLN A 117 13.70 -6.88 1.22
C GLN A 117 13.89 -5.38 1.00
N GLY A 118 12.90 -4.59 1.39
CA GLY A 118 12.97 -3.13 1.26
C GLY A 118 11.66 -2.45 1.61
N SER A 119 11.51 -1.20 1.18
CA SER A 119 10.27 -0.45 1.35
C SER A 119 10.00 0.47 0.17
N PHE A 120 8.72 0.68 -0.11
CA PHE A 120 8.24 1.70 -1.03
C PHE A 120 7.75 2.90 -0.24
N ARG A 121 8.29 4.08 -0.56
CA ARG A 121 7.72 5.33 -0.07
C ARG A 121 6.52 5.73 -0.91
N LEU A 122 5.33 5.67 -0.32
CA LEU A 122 4.11 6.22 -0.92
C LEU A 122 4.25 7.73 -1.00
N ARG A 123 4.16 8.25 -2.22
CA ARG A 123 4.13 9.69 -2.46
C ARG A 123 2.69 10.13 -2.60
N GLY A 124 2.39 11.34 -2.11
CA GLY A 124 1.05 11.90 -2.23
C GLY A 124 0.61 12.08 -3.68
N PHE A 125 -0.70 12.22 -3.89
CA PHE A 125 -1.31 12.34 -5.22
C PHE A 125 -0.66 13.40 -6.13
N HIS A 126 -0.26 14.55 -5.56
CA HIS A 126 0.45 15.59 -6.30
C HIS A 126 1.77 15.11 -6.91
N ALA A 127 2.51 14.24 -6.22
CA ALA A 127 3.76 13.69 -6.74
C ALA A 127 3.52 12.70 -7.90
N ILE A 128 2.39 11.97 -7.88
CA ILE A 128 1.97 11.11 -8.99
C ILE A 128 1.66 11.98 -10.22
N LEU A 129 0.91 13.07 -10.04
CA LEU A 129 0.63 14.01 -11.15
C LEU A 129 1.91 14.64 -11.71
N ASN A 130 2.84 15.06 -10.85
CA ASN A 130 4.12 15.60 -11.30
C ASN A 130 4.92 14.55 -12.08
N PHE A 131 4.95 13.29 -11.62
CA PHE A 131 5.62 12.21 -12.35
C PHE A 131 5.02 12.04 -13.75
N LEU A 132 3.69 11.89 -13.85
CA LEU A 132 3.00 11.76 -15.13
C LEU A 132 3.22 12.98 -16.04
N GLY A 133 3.28 14.19 -15.47
CA GLY A 133 3.56 15.42 -16.21
C GLY A 133 4.96 15.46 -16.81
N HIS A 134 6.00 15.10 -16.04
CA HIS A 134 7.38 15.07 -16.55
C HIS A 134 7.57 13.99 -17.63
N SER A 135 6.87 12.85 -17.52
CA SER A 135 6.91 11.77 -18.53
C SER A 135 6.47 12.21 -19.92
N LEU A 136 5.71 13.30 -20.05
CA LEU A 136 5.19 13.77 -21.35
C LEU A 136 6.25 14.41 -22.24
N ASN A 137 7.25 15.08 -21.66
CA ASN A 137 8.19 15.90 -22.45
C ASN A 137 9.64 15.94 -21.92
N GLU A 138 9.90 15.54 -20.67
CA GLU A 138 11.18 15.79 -20.01
C GLU A 138 11.91 14.48 -19.68
N GLU A 139 11.25 13.57 -18.98
CA GLU A 139 11.83 12.31 -18.51
C GLU A 139 10.96 11.13 -18.93
N SER A 140 11.04 10.73 -20.20
CA SER A 140 10.29 9.58 -20.70
C SER A 140 10.68 8.30 -19.96
N GLU A 141 9.67 7.57 -19.53
CA GLU A 141 9.80 6.20 -19.07
C GLU A 141 10.32 5.29 -20.19
N TYR A 142 10.94 4.16 -19.82
CA TYR A 142 11.54 3.24 -20.78
C TYR A 142 11.31 1.78 -20.39
N PRO A 143 11.31 0.85 -21.37
CA PRO A 143 11.17 -0.57 -21.10
C PRO A 143 12.24 -1.07 -20.14
N VAL A 144 11.84 -1.84 -19.14
CA VAL A 144 12.75 -2.55 -18.24
C VAL A 144 12.33 -4.00 -18.17
N ASP A 145 13.26 -4.89 -18.51
CA ASP A 145 13.02 -6.33 -18.45
C ASP A 145 12.93 -6.81 -16.99
N LYS A 146 12.09 -7.84 -16.78
CA LYS A 146 12.03 -8.54 -15.50
C LYS A 146 13.38 -9.18 -15.17
N ASP A 147 13.65 -9.40 -13.89
CA ASP A 147 14.81 -10.20 -13.50
C ASP A 147 14.60 -11.66 -13.95
N SER A 148 15.65 -12.27 -14.48
CA SER A 148 15.61 -13.65 -14.98
C SER A 148 15.20 -14.69 -13.93
N ARG A 149 15.42 -14.39 -12.64
CA ARG A 149 15.08 -15.25 -11.51
C ARG A 149 13.62 -15.15 -11.08
N THR A 150 12.86 -14.19 -11.59
CA THR A 150 11.45 -14.03 -11.18
C THR A 150 10.54 -14.93 -12.01
N PRO A 151 9.38 -15.32 -11.46
CA PRO A 151 8.35 -16.01 -12.24
C PRO A 151 7.89 -15.20 -13.47
N PRO A 152 7.22 -15.85 -14.44
CA PRO A 152 6.59 -15.15 -15.55
C PRO A 152 5.41 -14.28 -15.07
N ILE A 153 5.16 -13.19 -15.78
CA ILE A 153 4.00 -12.31 -15.56
C ILE A 153 2.88 -12.73 -16.50
N ALA A 154 1.64 -12.69 -16.01
CA ALA A 154 0.48 -13.03 -16.81
C ALA A 154 0.42 -12.15 -18.08
N ARG A 155 0.23 -12.80 -19.23
CA ARG A 155 0.13 -12.15 -20.56
C ARG A 155 1.33 -11.29 -20.96
N ASP A 156 2.46 -11.42 -20.26
CA ASP A 156 3.64 -10.57 -20.45
C ASP A 156 3.32 -9.07 -20.29
N GLU A 157 2.42 -8.74 -19.36
CA GLU A 157 1.98 -7.37 -19.09
C GLU A 157 3.11 -6.55 -18.42
N ASN A 158 3.96 -5.94 -19.25
CA ASN A 158 5.05 -5.05 -18.82
C ASN A 158 5.10 -3.77 -19.67
N PRO A 159 4.11 -2.86 -19.57
CA PRO A 159 4.09 -1.65 -20.39
C PRO A 159 5.26 -0.72 -20.02
N PRO A 160 5.91 -0.07 -21.00
CA PRO A 160 7.11 0.72 -20.74
C PRO A 160 6.83 2.05 -20.04
N MET A 161 5.56 2.42 -19.87
CA MET A 161 5.11 3.60 -19.14
C MET A 161 4.05 3.25 -18.08
N THR A 162 3.91 4.14 -17.11
CA THR A 162 2.88 4.04 -16.07
C THR A 162 1.49 4.27 -16.64
N MET A 163 1.31 5.27 -17.49
CA MET A 163 0.09 5.56 -18.24
C MET A 163 0.42 6.46 -19.42
N ASP A 164 -0.20 6.22 -20.56
CA ASP A 164 -0.02 7.03 -21.76
C ASP A 164 -1.08 8.11 -21.91
N LEU A 165 -0.63 9.34 -22.18
CA LEU A 165 -1.47 10.51 -22.33
C LEU A 165 -1.18 11.21 -23.65
N ILE A 166 -2.25 11.51 -24.37
CA ILE A 166 -2.21 12.28 -25.62
C ILE A 166 -2.40 13.74 -25.28
N VAL A 167 -1.45 14.57 -25.72
CA VAL A 167 -1.55 16.04 -25.67
C VAL A 167 -1.56 16.58 -27.10
N SER A 168 -2.63 17.27 -27.48
CA SER A 168 -2.81 17.78 -28.85
C SER A 168 -3.41 19.19 -28.86
N ASP A 169 -3.12 19.97 -29.89
CA ASP A 169 -3.79 21.27 -30.11
C ASP A 169 -5.21 21.10 -30.69
N THR A 170 -5.53 19.90 -31.17
CA THR A 170 -6.83 19.53 -31.74
C THR A 170 -7.44 18.36 -30.96
N LEU A 171 -8.76 18.18 -31.07
CA LEU A 171 -9.44 17.06 -30.43
C LEU A 171 -8.86 15.73 -30.97
N PRO A 172 -8.32 14.85 -30.12
CA PRO A 172 -7.75 13.59 -30.60
C PRO A 172 -8.85 12.65 -31.09
N ASP A 173 -8.71 12.18 -32.32
CA ASP A 173 -9.56 11.14 -32.88
C ASP A 173 -9.44 9.86 -32.04
N GLU A 174 -10.55 9.15 -31.85
CA GLU A 174 -10.61 7.86 -31.13
C GLU A 174 -10.29 7.89 -29.63
N SER A 175 -10.07 9.06 -29.03
CA SER A 175 -9.92 9.17 -27.58
C SER A 175 -11.28 9.25 -26.89
N GLY A 176 -11.72 8.15 -26.28
CA GLY A 176 -13.05 8.08 -25.66
C GLY A 176 -13.31 9.16 -24.59
N LEU A 177 -12.26 9.57 -23.85
CA LEU A 177 -12.31 10.59 -22.80
C LEU A 177 -11.23 11.64 -23.06
N SER A 178 -11.65 12.87 -23.35
CA SER A 178 -10.74 14.02 -23.51
C SER A 178 -11.25 15.26 -22.77
N VAL A 179 -10.32 16.12 -22.37
CA VAL A 179 -10.61 17.41 -21.73
C VAL A 179 -9.76 18.51 -22.36
N LYS A 180 -10.35 19.69 -22.55
CA LYS A 180 -9.63 20.88 -23.01
C LYS A 180 -9.18 21.72 -21.83
N SER A 181 -7.89 22.03 -21.75
CA SER A 181 -7.30 22.86 -20.71
C SER A 181 -6.14 23.67 -21.27
N HIS A 182 -6.05 24.95 -20.93
CA HIS A 182 -4.96 25.85 -21.37
C HIS A 182 -4.69 25.82 -22.89
N GLY A 183 -5.76 25.74 -23.70
CA GLY A 183 -5.65 25.72 -25.16
C GLY A 183 -5.31 24.37 -25.78
N LYS A 184 -5.00 23.34 -24.98
CA LYS A 184 -4.68 21.98 -25.44
C LYS A 184 -5.75 20.98 -25.04
N TYR A 185 -5.84 19.89 -25.80
CA TYR A 185 -6.62 18.71 -25.48
C TYR A 185 -5.73 17.66 -24.82
N TYR A 186 -6.24 17.08 -23.74
CA TYR A 186 -5.62 16.00 -22.99
C TYR A 186 -6.54 14.79 -23.04
N ALA A 187 -6.00 13.63 -23.35
CA ALA A 187 -6.75 12.39 -23.38
C ALA A 187 -5.88 11.20 -22.96
N ILE A 188 -6.50 10.10 -22.56
CA ILE A 188 -5.80 8.84 -22.31
C ILE A 188 -5.64 8.13 -23.66
N ASN A 189 -4.47 7.56 -23.92
CA ASN A 189 -4.30 6.75 -25.12
C ASN A 189 -5.03 5.41 -24.96
N THR A 190 -6.11 5.22 -25.73
CA THR A 190 -6.92 4.00 -25.74
C THR A 190 -6.63 3.10 -26.94
N ALA A 191 -5.54 3.34 -27.66
CA ALA A 191 -5.08 2.46 -28.73
C ALA A 191 -4.40 1.19 -28.18
N GLU A 192 -4.53 0.09 -28.91
CA GLU A 192 -3.79 -1.14 -28.65
C GLU A 192 -2.27 -0.94 -28.81
N PRO A 193 -1.42 -1.68 -28.08
CA PRO A 193 -1.74 -2.83 -27.22
C PRO A 193 -2.01 -2.48 -25.74
N TYR A 194 -1.89 -1.21 -25.35
CA TYR A 194 -1.91 -0.80 -23.94
C TYR A 194 -3.23 -0.15 -23.49
N ALA A 195 -4.28 -0.24 -24.32
CA ALA A 195 -5.58 0.37 -24.04
C ALA A 195 -6.12 0.00 -22.65
N HIS A 196 -6.12 -1.30 -22.32
CA HIS A 196 -6.58 -1.78 -21.02
C HIS A 196 -5.73 -1.29 -19.85
N TRP A 197 -4.40 -1.29 -20.01
CA TRP A 197 -3.48 -0.79 -18.99
C TRP A 197 -3.72 0.69 -18.68
N ASN A 198 -3.79 1.51 -19.72
CA ASN A 198 -3.98 2.96 -19.58
C ASN A 198 -5.34 3.30 -18.93
N GLN A 199 -6.40 2.57 -19.29
CA GLN A 199 -7.71 2.73 -18.67
C GLN A 199 -7.70 2.35 -17.18
N ASN A 200 -7.07 1.22 -16.83
CA ASN A 200 -6.95 0.79 -15.45
C ASN A 200 -6.11 1.76 -14.61
N ALA A 201 -4.98 2.22 -15.15
CA ALA A 201 -4.12 3.22 -14.50
C ALA A 201 -4.88 4.53 -14.25
N PHE A 202 -5.66 5.01 -15.23
CA PHE A 202 -6.49 6.19 -15.07
C PHE A 202 -7.60 6.00 -14.03
N GLN A 203 -8.26 4.84 -14.03
CA GLN A 203 -9.29 4.53 -13.04
C GLN A 203 -8.73 4.53 -11.62
N LEU A 204 -7.54 3.96 -11.40
CA LEU A 204 -6.84 4.01 -10.11
C LEU A 204 -6.49 5.44 -9.73
N LEU A 205 -5.96 6.23 -10.67
CA LEU A 205 -5.66 7.65 -10.44
C LEU A 205 -6.93 8.43 -10.04
N TYR A 206 -8.06 8.17 -10.68
CA TYR A 206 -9.35 8.78 -10.35
C TYR A 206 -9.86 8.38 -8.95
N ILE A 207 -9.70 7.12 -8.55
CA ILE A 207 -10.05 6.68 -7.19
C ILE A 207 -9.20 7.43 -6.16
N LEU A 208 -7.88 7.52 -6.37
CA LEU A 208 -6.97 8.27 -5.50
C LEU A 208 -7.36 9.76 -5.44
N PHE A 209 -7.67 10.37 -6.59
CA PHE A 209 -8.14 11.75 -6.65
C PHE A 209 -9.39 11.98 -5.79
N ARG A 210 -10.40 11.11 -5.91
CA ARG A 210 -11.62 11.24 -5.11
C ARG A 210 -11.33 11.16 -3.62
N MET A 211 -10.49 10.21 -3.20
CA MET A 211 -10.08 10.08 -1.80
C MET A 211 -9.43 11.37 -1.28
N THR A 212 -8.59 12.02 -2.08
CA THR A 212 -7.94 13.28 -1.67
C THR A 212 -8.88 14.49 -1.57
N ILE A 213 -10.00 14.49 -2.32
CA ILE A 213 -10.97 15.59 -2.30
C ILE A 213 -12.00 15.42 -1.18
N THR A 214 -12.36 14.19 -0.83
CA THR A 214 -13.36 13.91 0.21
C THR A 214 -12.90 14.26 1.63
N ASP A 215 -11.59 14.43 1.88
CA ASP A 215 -11.04 14.81 3.19
C ASP A 215 -10.93 16.33 3.42
N ALA A 216 -11.38 17.17 2.49
CA ALA A 216 -11.51 18.61 2.80
C ALA A 216 -12.65 18.79 3.82
N PRO A 217 -12.39 19.26 5.06
CA PRO A 217 -13.47 19.53 5.99
C PRO A 217 -14.37 20.60 5.36
N LEU A 218 -15.67 20.31 5.29
CA LEU A 218 -16.72 21.30 5.08
C LEU A 218 -16.64 22.33 6.23
N PHE A 219 -15.76 23.32 6.09
CA PHE A 219 -15.86 24.55 6.85
C PHE A 219 -17.20 25.19 6.49
N GLY A 220 -18.12 25.17 7.46
CA GLY A 220 -19.30 26.01 7.48
C GLY A 220 -20.54 25.44 6.77
N ALA A 221 -21.17 24.43 7.35
CA ALA A 221 -22.63 24.43 7.30
C ALA A 221 -23.12 25.62 8.16
N PRO A 222 -23.92 26.57 7.63
CA PRO A 222 -24.55 27.55 8.50
C PRO A 222 -25.55 26.82 9.39
N SER A 223 -25.23 26.68 10.67
CA SER A 223 -26.19 26.29 11.69
C SER A 223 -27.20 27.43 11.83
N ILE A 224 -28.34 27.33 11.13
CA ILE A 224 -29.49 28.17 11.44
C ILE A 224 -30.05 27.65 12.77
N THR A 225 -29.65 28.30 13.86
CA THR A 225 -30.27 28.12 15.17
C THR A 225 -31.58 28.91 15.17
N ILE A 226 -32.72 28.22 15.11
CA ILE A 226 -34.01 28.81 15.46
C ILE A 226 -34.12 28.73 16.98
N ALA A 227 -34.01 29.88 17.65
CA ALA A 227 -34.30 30.00 19.07
C ALA A 227 -35.79 29.76 19.33
N LYS A 228 -36.09 29.06 20.43
CA LYS A 228 -37.45 28.82 20.91
C LYS A 228 -37.91 29.94 21.82
#